data_AF-A0A1D8R024-F1
#
_entry.id   AF-A0A1D8R024-F1
#
_cell.length_a   1.000
_cell.length_b   1.000
_cell.length_c   1.000
_cell.angle_alpha   90.00
_cell.angle_beta   90.00
_cell.angle_gamma   90.00
#
_symmetry.space_group_name_H-M   'P 1'
#
loop_
_entity.id
_entity.type
_entity.pdbx_description
1 polymer ?
#
loop_
_entity_poly.entity_id
_entity_poly.type
_entity_poly.pdbx_seq_one_letter_code
_entity_poly.pdbx_strand_id
1 'polypeptide(L)' 'MKQPGFFDVEERLARLSGLGDQLEAFSRTVDFEAFRPDLDKALAYSDGSKGGRPPFDPVLMFKILVIQTLNNLSDERT' A
#
# COMPACT_ATOMS: atom_id res chain seq x y z
N MET A 1 19.22 -15.47 18.66
CA MET A 1 18.79 -14.08 18.42
C MET A 1 19.85 -13.43 17.54
N LYS A 2 19.50 -12.99 16.33
CA LYS A 2 20.43 -12.33 15.40
C LYS A 2 20.59 -10.89 15.91
N GLN A 3 21.80 -10.50 16.32
CA GLN A 3 22.06 -9.11 16.67
C GLN A 3 21.97 -8.27 15.39
N PRO A 4 21.14 -7.21 15.34
CA PRO A 4 21.13 -6.30 14.21
C PRO A 4 22.51 -5.64 14.12
N GLY A 5 23.05 -5.53 12.89
CA GLY A 5 24.31 -4.86 12.64
C GLY A 5 24.22 -3.38 13.03
N PHE A 6 25.36 -2.76 13.34
CA PHE A 6 25.44 -1.37 13.81
C PHE A 6 24.69 -0.35 12.93
N PHE A 7 24.57 -0.63 11.62
CA PHE A 7 23.91 0.24 10.63
C PHE A 7 22.50 -0.21 10.20
N ASP A 8 22.00 -1.34 10.70
CA ASP A 8 20.71 -1.93 10.28
C ASP A 8 19.52 -1.00 10.59
N VAL A 9 19.63 -0.23 11.67
CA VAL A 9 18.60 0.76 12.06
C VAL A 9 18.62 1.96 11.12
N GLU A 10 19.80 2.47 10.76
CA GLU A 10 19.95 3.62 9.87
C GLU A 10 19.53 3.28 8.44
N GLU A 11 19.92 2.10 7.95
CA GLU A 11 19.51 1.59 6.64
C GLU A 11 17.98 1.41 6.57
N ARG A 12 17.36 0.85 7.63
CA ARG A 12 15.91 0.71 7.71
C ARG A 12 15.20 2.07 7.74
N LEU A 13 15.72 3.04 8.48
CA LEU A 13 15.15 4.39 8.54
C LEU A 13 15.28 5.12 7.21
N ALA A 14 16.44 5.02 6.54
CA ALA A 14 16.65 5.60 5.21
C ALA A 14 15.68 5.00 4.18
N ARG A 15 15.46 3.68 4.24
CA ARG A 15 14.47 2.99 3.38
C ARG A 15 13.05 3.47 3.66
N LEU A 16 12.65 3.61 4.93
CA LEU A 16 11.33 4.13 5.30
C LEU A 16 11.13 5.60 4.87
N SER A 17 12.18 6.42 4.97
CA SER A 17 12.15 7.81 4.51
C SER A 17 11.94 7.89 2.99
N GLY A 18 12.72 7.12 2.22
CA GLY A 18 12.57 7.11 0.76
C GLY A 18 11.21 6.62 0.28
N LEU A 19 10.60 5.68 1.01
CA LEU A 19 9.23 5.23 0.75
C LEU A 19 8.19 6.34 0.97
N GLY A 20 8.37 7.16 2.01
CA GLY A 20 7.51 8.31 2.30
C GLY A 20 7.55 9.36 1.19
N ASP A 21 8.74 9.66 0.67
CA ASP A 21 8.93 10.66 -0.39
C ASP A 21 8.28 10.25 -1.72
N GLN A 22 8.35 8.95 -2.06
CA GLN A 22 7.68 8.40 -3.23
C GLN A 22 6.15 8.51 -3.11
N LEU A 23 5.61 8.15 -1.94
CA LEU A 23 4.20 8.25 -1.63
C LEU A 23 3.66 9.67 -1.78
N GLU A 24 4.41 10.63 -1.24
CA GLU A 24 4.07 12.05 -1.37
C GLU A 24 4.10 12.49 -2.84
N ALA A 25 5.13 12.09 -3.61
CA ALA A 25 5.22 12.38 -5.04
C ALA A 25 4.03 11.81 -5.85
N PHE A 26 3.61 10.57 -5.55
CA PHE A 26 2.45 9.97 -6.22
C PHE A 26 1.16 10.71 -5.91
N SER A 27 0.92 11.08 -4.64
CA SER A 27 -0.28 11.83 -4.26
C SER A 27 -0.39 13.21 -4.92
N ARG A 28 0.75 13.81 -5.28
CA ARG A 28 0.80 15.10 -6.00
C ARG A 28 0.57 14.98 -7.51
N THR A 29 0.83 13.80 -8.08
CA THR A 29 0.87 13.60 -9.54
C THR A 29 -0.33 12.81 -10.06
N VAL A 30 -0.88 11.91 -9.25
CA VAL A 30 -1.96 10.99 -9.64
C VAL A 30 -3.20 11.25 -8.79
N ASP A 31 -4.30 11.61 -9.45
CA ASP A 31 -5.61 11.56 -8.83
C ASP A 31 -6.12 10.11 -8.79
N PHE A 32 -5.87 9.44 -7.67
CA PHE A 32 -6.30 8.06 -7.47
C PHE A 32 -7.83 7.91 -7.37
N GLU A 33 -8.56 8.96 -6.99
CA GLU A 33 -10.02 8.90 -6.88
C GLU A 33 -10.70 8.78 -8.25
N ALA A 34 -10.02 9.22 -9.32
CA ALA A 34 -10.48 9.03 -10.69
C ALA A 34 -10.71 7.55 -11.06
N PHE A 35 -10.03 6.61 -10.39
CA PHE A 35 -10.18 5.17 -10.62
C PHE A 35 -11.32 4.52 -9.81
N ARG A 36 -11.95 5.26 -8.87
CA ARG A 36 -12.99 4.69 -8.00
C ARG A 36 -14.12 4.00 -8.76
N PRO A 37 -14.68 4.56 -9.86
CA PRO A 37 -15.74 3.89 -10.61
C PRO A 37 -15.30 2.55 -11.20
N ASP A 38 -14.07 2.46 -11.70
CA ASP A 38 -13.50 1.24 -12.26
C ASP A 38 -13.23 0.20 -11.16
N LEU A 39 -12.70 0.65 -10.02
CA LEU A 39 -12.42 -0.19 -8.85
C LEU A 39 -13.71 -0.76 -8.25
N ASP A 40 -14.75 0.06 -8.07
CA ASP A 40 -16.04 -0.36 -7.54
C ASP A 40 -16.68 -1.42 -8.46
N LYS A 41 -16.59 -1.21 -9.77
CA LYS A 41 -17.08 -2.15 -10.78
C LYS A 41 -16.29 -3.47 -10.80
N ALA A 42 -14.96 -3.39 -10.71
CA ALA A 42 -14.09 -4.56 -10.78
C ALA A 42 -14.14 -5.42 -9.50
N LEU A 43 -14.18 -4.78 -8.33
CA LEU A 43 -14.19 -5.46 -7.04
C LEU A 43 -15.57 -6.02 -6.69
N ALA A 44 -16.64 -5.35 -7.15
CA ALA A 44 -18.03 -5.80 -6.97
C ALA A 44 -18.32 -6.28 -5.54
N TYR A 45 -17.86 -5.51 -4.55
CA TYR A 45 -18.06 -5.87 -3.14
C TYR A 45 -19.55 -5.99 -2.81
N SER A 46 -19.87 -6.98 -1.98
CA SER A 46 -21.24 -7.17 -1.51
C SER A 46 -21.65 -6.05 -0.54
N ASP A 47 -22.96 -5.86 -0.42
CA ASP A 47 -23.59 -4.88 0.48
C ASP A 47 -23.38 -5.15 1.99
N GLY A 48 -22.58 -6.15 2.36
CA GLY A 48 -22.34 -6.53 3.75
C GLY A 48 -23.50 -7.25 4.43
N SER A 49 -24.60 -7.55 3.73
CA SER A 49 -25.80 -8.20 4.29
C SER A 49 -25.52 -9.59 4.89
N LYS A 50 -24.52 -10.30 4.36
CA LYS A 50 -24.09 -11.62 4.84
C LYS A 50 -23.19 -11.56 6.08
N GLY A 51 -22.93 -10.37 6.61
CA GLY A 51 -21.98 -10.14 7.69
C GLY A 51 -20.51 -10.34 7.25
N GLY A 52 -19.58 -10.14 8.18
CA GLY A 52 -18.14 -10.23 7.94
C GLY A 52 -17.42 -8.91 8.16
N ARG A 53 -16.09 -8.93 8.01
CA ARG A 53 -15.28 -7.72 8.10
C ARG A 53 -15.57 -6.84 6.88
N PRO A 54 -15.88 -5.54 7.06
CA PRO A 54 -16.05 -4.63 5.93
C PRO A 54 -14.80 -4.63 5.03
N PRO A 55 -14.98 -4.51 3.70
CA PRO A 55 -13.86 -4.38 2.79
C PRO A 55 -13.07 -3.10 3.09
N PHE A 56 -11.78 -3.10 2.76
CA PHE A 56 -10.99 -1.87 2.77
C PHE A 56 -11.52 -0.91 1.70
N ASP A 57 -11.24 0.39 1.88
CA ASP A 57 -11.50 1.36 0.82
C ASP A 57 -10.73 0.95 -0.46
N PRO A 58 -11.41 0.82 -1.62
CA PRO A 58 -10.80 0.38 -2.87
C PRO A 58 -9.61 1.23 -3.30
N VAL A 59 -9.72 2.55 -3.15
CA VAL A 59 -8.70 3.52 -3.57
C VAL A 59 -7.48 3.42 -2.66
N LEU A 60 -7.68 3.28 -1.36
CA LEU A 60 -6.60 3.02 -0.40
C LEU A 60 -5.86 1.72 -0.75
N MET A 61 -6.57 0.64 -1.01
CA MET A 61 -5.96 -0.64 -1.36
C MET A 61 -5.18 -0.55 -2.68
N PHE A 62 -5.72 0.16 -3.67
CA PHE A 62 -5.04 0.41 -4.94
C PHE A 62 -3.73 1.18 -4.74
N LYS A 63 -3.72 2.24 -3.92
CA LYS A 63 -2.49 2.97 -3.55
C LYS A 63 -1.44 2.03 -2.94
N ILE A 64 -1.84 1.16 -2.00
CA ILE A 64 -0.95 0.19 -1.35
C ILE A 64 -0.31 -0.74 -2.38
N LEU A 65 -1.10 -1.32 -3.29
CA LEU A 65 -0.61 -2.24 -4.32
C LEU A 65 0.39 -1.57 -5.28
N VAL A 66 0.15 -0.31 -5.65
CA VAL A 66 1.06 0.46 -6.49
C VAL A 66 2.42 0.64 -5.79
N ILE A 67 2.41 1.02 -4.51
CA ILE A 67 3.64 1.21 -3.72
C ILE A 67 4.38 -0.11 -3.55
N GLN A 68 3.65 -1.19 -3.26
CA GLN A 68 4.22 -2.53 -3.13
C GLN A 68 4.95 -2.94 -4.41
N THR A 69 4.29 -2.76 -5.55
CA THR A 69 4.84 -3.10 -6.87
C THR A 69 6.11 -2.28 -7.16
N LEU A 70 6.09 -0.97 -6.90
CA LEU A 70 7.22 -0.09 -7.18
C LEU A 70 8.43 -0.34 -6.27
N ASN A 71 8.19 -0.78 -5.04
CA ASN A 71 9.24 -1.05 -4.07
C ASN A 71 9.66 -2.52 -4.04
N ASN A 72 9.16 -3.30 -5.01
CA ASN A 72 9.37 -4.74 -5.08
C ASN A 72 9.03 -5.45 -3.75
N LEU A 73 8.10 -4.86 -2.98
CA LEU A 73 7.57 -5.40 -1.74
C LEU A 73 6.56 -6.46 -2.14
N SER A 74 7.06 -7.66 -2.41
CA SER A 74 6.22 -8.86 -2.37
C SER A 74 5.77 -9.07 -0.93
N ASP A 75 4.59 -9.66 -0.73
CA ASP A 75 4.19 -10.24 0.56
C ASP A 75 5.16 -11.39 0.92
N GLU A 76 6.41 -11.08 1.28
CA GLU A 76 7.30 -12.01 1.94
C GLU A 76 6.82 -12.15 3.39
N ARG A 77 5.79 -12.99 3.57
CA ARG A 77 5.59 -13.68 4.84
C ARG A 77 6.67 -14.75 4.96
N THR A 78 7.73 -14.45 5.69
CA THR A 78 8.47 -15.46 6.46
C THR A 78 8.45 -15.09 7.92
#